data_AF-A0A7E4V4X4-F1
#
_entry.id   AF-A0A7E4V4X4-F1
#
_cell.length_a   1.000
_cell.length_b   1.000
_cell.length_c   1.000
_cell.angle_alpha   90.00
_cell.angle_beta   90.00
_cell.angle_gamma   90.00
#
_symmetry.space_group_name_H-M   'P 1'
#
loop_
_entity.id
_entity.type
_entity.pdbx_description
1 polymer ?
#
loop_
_entity_poly.entity_id
_entity_poly.type
_entity_poly.pdbx_seq_one_letter_code
_entity_poly.pdbx_strand_id
1 'polypeptide(L)'
;MPSMKDVRTFKDSTTFTLKEAHLTKKKCVETEKRDIPSSDGLQWWARYHPAGDRDAAKNYISLYVCFNKPVTATYTFAVNNAFFNYTHTYKFKKSPFGVGYYQYASHEKLRPLFRDGKLTITCSIETDIEVPFVLSVPRVFQLFDHVPTDVEIVVGSKKIQVRL
;
A
#
# COMPACT_ATOMS: atom_id res chain seq x y z
N MET A 1 31.93 -0.16 -12.34
CA MET A 1 30.86 -1.15 -12.53
C MET A 1 29.53 -0.45 -12.27
N PRO A 2 28.55 -0.48 -13.18
CA PRO A 2 27.24 0.07 -12.90
C PRO A 2 26.59 -0.77 -11.79
N SER A 3 26.20 -0.10 -10.70
CA SER A 3 25.39 -0.68 -9.62
C SER A 3 24.11 -1.27 -10.23
N MET A 4 24.02 -2.60 -10.31
CA MET A 4 22.84 -3.31 -10.77
C MET A 4 21.72 -3.08 -9.74
N LYS A 5 20.74 -2.25 -10.08
CA LYS A 5 19.57 -2.00 -9.23
C LYS A 5 18.61 -3.18 -9.41
N ASP A 6 18.35 -3.92 -8.33
CA ASP A 6 17.30 -4.96 -8.32
C ASP A 6 15.96 -4.25 -8.14
N VAL A 7 15.12 -4.27 -9.19
CA VAL A 7 13.79 -3.67 -9.19
C VAL A 7 12.78 -4.78 -8.95
N ARG A 8 12.00 -4.65 -7.88
CA ARG A 8 10.96 -5.61 -7.51
C ARG A 8 9.61 -4.93 -7.45
N THR A 9 8.56 -5.66 -7.80
CA THR A 9 7.19 -5.18 -7.61
C THR A 9 6.74 -5.45 -6.19
N PHE A 10 6.39 -4.39 -5.47
CA PHE A 10 5.77 -4.43 -4.16
C PHE A 10 4.24 -4.32 -4.29
N LYS A 11 3.51 -5.14 -3.55
CA LYS A 11 2.05 -5.09 -3.44
C LYS A 11 1.65 -5.08 -1.99
N ASP A 12 0.72 -4.22 -1.63
CA ASP A 12 0.14 -4.16 -0.30
C ASP A 12 -1.32 -3.72 -0.37
N SER A 13 -2.08 -4.00 0.68
CA SER A 13 -3.47 -3.59 0.79
C SER A 13 -3.87 -3.28 2.23
N THR A 14 -4.80 -2.34 2.37
CA THR A 14 -5.44 -2.01 3.64
C THR A 14 -6.94 -1.92 3.44
N THR A 15 -7.69 -2.26 4.49
CA THR A 15 -9.13 -2.03 4.52
C THR A 15 -9.46 -0.91 5.50
N PHE A 16 -10.58 -0.25 5.27
CA PHE A 16 -11.16 0.68 6.22
C PHE A 16 -12.69 0.59 6.20
N THR A 17 -13.28 0.87 7.36
CA THR A 17 -14.73 0.81 7.53
C THR A 17 -15.33 2.21 7.52
N LEU A 18 -16.11 2.48 6.49
CA LEU A 18 -17.00 3.62 6.42
C LEU A 18 -18.22 3.37 7.31
N LYS A 19 -18.61 4.37 8.10
CA LYS A 19 -19.86 4.32 8.88
C LYS A 19 -20.90 5.17 8.19
N GLU A 20 -22.12 4.65 8.06
CA GLU A 20 -23.21 5.34 7.37
C GLU A 20 -23.52 6.69 8.01
N ALA A 21 -23.49 6.75 9.34
CA ALA A 21 -23.66 7.97 10.13
C ALA A 21 -22.59 9.05 9.87
N HIS A 22 -21.51 8.74 9.14
CA HIS A 22 -20.50 9.72 8.75
C HIS A 22 -20.75 10.34 7.37
N LEU A 23 -21.67 9.81 6.55
CA LEU A 23 -21.91 10.32 5.19
C LEU A 23 -22.36 11.79 5.15
N THR A 24 -22.86 12.33 6.26
CA THR A 24 -23.27 13.74 6.38
C THR A 24 -22.29 14.58 7.19
N LYS A 25 -21.23 13.98 7.74
CA LYS A 25 -20.28 14.66 8.63
C LYS A 25 -19.01 15.00 7.85
N LYS A 26 -18.64 16.28 7.85
CA LYS A 26 -17.31 16.71 7.36
C LYS A 26 -16.25 16.09 8.26
N LYS A 27 -15.70 14.96 7.82
CA LYS A 27 -14.67 14.18 8.51
C LYS A 27 -13.59 13.80 7.52
N CYS A 28 -12.34 13.91 7.94
CA CYS A 28 -11.20 13.28 7.27
C CYS A 28 -10.76 12.10 8.12
N VAL A 29 -10.57 10.95 7.51
CA VAL A 29 -10.05 9.76 8.20
C VAL A 29 -8.91 9.18 7.39
N GLU A 30 -7.86 8.78 8.09
CA GLU A 30 -6.70 8.12 7.50
C GLU A 30 -6.54 6.73 8.11
N THR A 31 -6.04 5.80 7.32
CA THR A 31 -5.53 4.53 7.85
C THR A 31 -4.18 4.75 8.52
N GLU A 32 -3.70 3.73 9.24
CA GLU A 32 -2.30 3.69 9.66
C GLU A 32 -1.38 3.79 8.45
N LYS A 33 -0.24 4.45 8.67
CA LYS A 33 0.83 4.53 7.68
C LYS A 33 1.58 3.21 7.67
N ARG A 34 1.87 2.73 6.47
CA ARG A 34 2.55 1.45 6.22
C ARG A 34 3.84 1.70 5.48
N ASP A 35 4.91 1.06 5.95
CA ASP A 35 6.21 1.15 5.30
C ASP A 35 6.23 0.33 4.01
N ILE A 36 6.80 0.92 2.97
CA ILE A 36 7.18 0.23 1.75
C ILE A 36 8.68 -0.10 1.91
N PRO A 37 9.12 -1.34 1.67
CA PRO A 37 10.50 -1.76 1.90
C PRO A 37 11.44 -1.24 0.80
N SER A 38 11.59 0.08 0.75
CA SER A 38 12.50 0.81 -0.14
C SER A 38 13.63 1.45 0.66
N SER A 39 14.75 1.70 0.00
CA SER A 39 15.92 2.33 0.63
C SER A 39 15.68 3.76 1.13
N ASP A 40 14.61 4.41 0.68
CA ASP A 40 14.27 5.78 1.01
C ASP A 40 13.21 5.90 2.12
N GLY A 41 12.74 4.82 2.74
CA GLY A 41 11.73 4.91 3.82
C GLY A 41 10.39 5.46 3.33
N LEU A 42 9.94 4.99 2.17
CA LEU A 42 8.65 5.34 1.59
C LEU A 42 7.52 4.76 2.45
N GLN A 43 6.49 5.56 2.68
CA GLN A 43 5.30 5.15 3.42
C GLN A 43 4.04 5.46 2.61
N TRP A 44 3.02 4.62 2.79
CA TRP A 44 1.72 4.80 2.16
C TRP A 44 0.56 4.65 3.16
N TRP A 45 -0.57 5.31 2.87
CA TRP A 45 -1.82 5.16 3.62
C TRP A 45 -3.02 5.53 2.75
N ALA A 46 -4.22 5.14 3.16
CA ALA A 46 -5.46 5.61 2.55
C ALA A 46 -6.05 6.77 3.37
N ARG A 47 -6.62 7.76 2.68
CA ARG A 47 -7.38 8.87 3.25
C ARG A 47 -8.76 8.89 2.63
N TYR A 48 -9.78 9.12 3.45
CA TYR A 48 -11.15 9.24 2.97
C TYR A 48 -11.96 10.34 3.66
N HIS A 49 -12.89 10.89 2.88
CA HIS A 49 -13.86 11.90 3.31
C HIS A 49 -15.27 11.36 3.08
N PRO A 50 -15.98 10.89 4.12
CA PRO A 50 -17.33 10.34 4.00
C PRO A 50 -18.36 11.29 3.39
N ALA A 51 -18.22 12.60 3.63
CA ALA A 51 -19.14 13.64 3.13
C ALA A 51 -18.51 14.51 2.04
N GLY A 52 -17.52 13.98 1.32
CA GLY A 52 -16.75 14.72 0.33
C GLY A 52 -15.65 15.59 0.94
N ASP A 53 -14.61 15.84 0.16
CA ASP A 53 -13.48 16.70 0.53
C ASP A 53 -13.69 18.18 0.14
N ARG A 54 -14.64 18.44 -0.77
CA ARG A 54 -14.96 19.75 -1.33
C ARG A 54 -16.46 19.86 -1.58
N ASP A 55 -16.97 21.08 -1.78
CA ASP A 55 -18.42 21.31 -1.90
C ASP A 55 -19.05 20.58 -3.11
N ALA A 56 -18.32 20.48 -4.23
CA ALA A 56 -18.76 19.69 -5.39
C ALA A 56 -18.90 18.19 -5.08
N ALA A 57 -18.25 17.69 -4.03
CA ALA A 57 -18.28 16.30 -3.59
C ALA A 57 -19.22 16.03 -2.40
N LYS A 58 -20.04 17.00 -1.97
CA LYS A 58 -20.86 16.88 -0.74
C LYS A 58 -21.79 15.66 -0.67
N ASN A 59 -22.17 15.10 -1.81
CA ASN A 59 -23.03 13.91 -1.94
C ASN A 59 -22.25 12.65 -2.33
N TYR A 60 -20.93 12.68 -2.21
CA TYR A 60 -20.00 11.62 -2.57
C TYR A 60 -19.08 11.30 -1.41
N ILE A 61 -18.49 10.11 -1.44
CA ILE A 61 -17.26 9.87 -0.70
C ILE A 61 -16.07 10.26 -1.57
N SER A 62 -15.04 10.85 -0.95
CA SER A 62 -13.76 11.09 -1.59
C SER A 62 -12.74 10.09 -1.05
N LEU A 63 -11.98 9.44 -1.92
CA LEU A 63 -10.96 8.45 -1.56
C LEU A 63 -9.62 8.83 -2.18
N TYR A 64 -8.57 8.74 -1.37
CA TYR A 64 -7.21 9.07 -1.77
C TYR A 64 -6.22 8.03 -1.24
N VAL A 65 -5.24 7.66 -2.07
CA VAL A 65 -4.04 6.98 -1.62
C VAL A 65 -2.94 8.01 -1.48
N CYS A 66 -2.30 8.02 -0.34
CA CYS A 66 -1.32 9.01 0.05
C CYS A 66 0.05 8.36 0.24
N PHE A 67 1.09 9.13 -0.06
CA PHE A 67 2.48 8.76 0.12
C PHE A 67 3.20 9.90 0.81
N ASN A 68 4.24 9.59 1.59
CA ASN A 68 5.09 10.60 2.20
C ASN A 68 6.11 11.21 1.21
N LYS A 69 6.28 10.59 0.04
CA LYS A 69 7.23 10.99 -1.03
C LYS A 69 6.64 10.71 -2.42
N PRO A 70 7.14 11.37 -3.48
CA PRO A 70 6.69 11.12 -4.84
C PRO A 70 7.00 9.68 -5.30
N VAL A 71 5.96 8.96 -5.72
CA VAL A 71 6.07 7.57 -6.20
C VAL A 71 5.36 7.39 -7.54
N THR A 72 5.76 6.35 -8.28
CA THR A 72 4.97 5.80 -9.39
C THR A 72 4.30 4.53 -8.91
N ALA A 73 2.98 4.51 -8.84
CA ALA A 73 2.24 3.35 -8.37
C ALA A 73 0.93 3.20 -9.16
N THR A 74 0.40 1.98 -9.11
CA THR A 74 -0.99 1.68 -9.41
C THR A 74 -1.72 1.57 -8.08
N TYR A 75 -2.91 2.14 -7.97
CA TYR A 75 -3.78 1.90 -6.82
C TYR A 75 -5.15 1.41 -7.28
N THR A 76 -5.80 0.68 -6.38
CA THR A 76 -7.15 0.15 -6.59
C THR A 76 -8.00 0.42 -5.36
N PHE A 77 -9.17 1.01 -5.54
CA PHE A 77 -10.22 1.05 -4.52
C PHE A 77 -11.33 0.08 -4.88
N ALA A 78 -11.64 -0.82 -3.97
CA ALA A 78 -12.68 -1.83 -4.14
C ALA A 78 -13.69 -1.80 -3.00
N VAL A 79 -14.98 -1.77 -3.35
CA VAL A 79 -16.08 -2.10 -2.46
C VAL A 79 -16.55 -3.49 -2.85
N ASN A 80 -16.27 -4.48 -2.01
CA ASN A 80 -16.63 -5.87 -2.25
C ASN A 80 -17.68 -6.31 -1.23
N ASN A 81 -18.85 -6.71 -1.71
CA ASN A 81 -19.82 -7.46 -0.93
C ASN A 81 -20.34 -8.64 -1.76
N ALA A 82 -21.12 -9.54 -1.15
CA ALA A 82 -21.61 -10.75 -1.82
C ALA A 82 -22.48 -10.50 -3.08
N PHE A 83 -22.97 -9.28 -3.29
CA PHE A 83 -23.93 -8.92 -4.33
C PHE A 83 -23.43 -7.81 -5.27
N PHE A 84 -22.28 -7.19 -4.96
CA PHE A 84 -21.81 -5.99 -5.62
C PHE A 84 -20.28 -5.86 -5.46
N ASN A 85 -19.62 -5.77 -6.61
CA ASN A 85 -18.19 -5.48 -6.69
C ASN A 85 -18.01 -4.19 -7.47
N TYR A 86 -17.42 -3.19 -6.83
CA TYR A 86 -17.13 -1.89 -7.45
C TYR A 86 -15.68 -1.54 -7.27
N THR A 87 -14.95 -1.52 -8.39
CA THR A 87 -13.50 -1.42 -8.40
C THR A 87 -13.06 -0.29 -9.32
N HIS A 88 -12.22 0.61 -8.83
CA HIS A 88 -11.53 1.62 -9.65
C HIS A 88 -10.03 1.44 -9.50
N THR A 89 -9.35 1.25 -10.62
CA THR A 89 -7.89 1.11 -10.68
C THR A 89 -7.30 2.25 -11.49
N TYR A 90 -6.22 2.85 -10.97
CA TYR A 90 -5.54 3.94 -11.65
C TYR A 90 -4.02 3.85 -11.46
N LYS A 91 -3.28 4.12 -12.53
CA LYS A 91 -1.81 4.19 -12.53
C LYS A 91 -1.39 5.64 -12.68
N PHE A 92 -0.50 6.10 -11.80
CA PHE A 92 0.02 7.46 -11.82
C PHE A 92 1.55 7.47 -11.80
N LYS A 93 2.14 8.57 -12.27
CA LYS A 93 3.59 8.77 -12.28
C LYS A 93 3.95 9.96 -11.40
N LYS A 94 4.86 9.74 -10.44
CA LYS A 94 5.49 10.77 -9.61
C LYS A 94 4.51 11.79 -9.01
N SER A 95 3.46 11.32 -8.34
CA SER A 95 2.52 12.25 -7.69
C SER A 95 3.09 12.77 -6.36
N PRO A 96 3.08 14.09 -6.11
CA PRO A 96 3.73 14.67 -4.94
C PRO A 96 3.03 14.32 -3.63
N PHE A 97 1.70 14.30 -3.58
CA PHE A 97 0.90 13.93 -2.39
C PHE A 97 -0.51 13.53 -2.80
N GLY A 98 -1.02 12.40 -2.30
CA GLY A 98 -2.45 12.05 -2.36
C GLY A 98 -3.08 12.00 -3.76
N VAL A 99 -3.22 10.82 -4.35
CA VAL A 99 -3.95 10.63 -5.62
C VAL A 99 -5.23 9.85 -5.38
N GLY A 100 -6.30 10.19 -6.10
CA GLY A 100 -7.57 9.57 -5.85
C GLY A 100 -8.73 10.23 -6.57
N TYR A 101 -9.92 9.98 -6.03
CA TYR A 101 -11.18 10.44 -6.58
C TYR A 101 -11.90 11.29 -5.56
N TYR A 102 -12.10 12.56 -5.90
CA TYR A 102 -12.89 13.46 -5.07
C TYR A 102 -14.39 13.13 -5.11
N GLN A 103 -14.86 12.52 -6.20
CA GLN A 103 -16.20 11.95 -6.35
C GLN A 103 -16.08 10.46 -6.67
N TYR A 104 -15.59 9.65 -5.72
CA TYR A 104 -15.41 8.22 -5.94
C TYR A 104 -16.74 7.50 -6.16
N ALA A 105 -17.67 7.63 -5.20
CA ALA A 105 -18.99 7.04 -5.28
C ALA A 105 -20.00 7.93 -4.56
N SER A 106 -21.21 8.05 -5.12
CA SER A 106 -22.29 8.82 -4.51
C SER A 106 -22.83 8.11 -3.27
N HIS A 107 -23.32 8.88 -2.30
CA HIS A 107 -23.97 8.33 -1.12
C HIS A 107 -25.16 7.45 -1.48
N GLU A 108 -25.94 7.84 -2.48
CA GLU A 108 -27.07 7.07 -3.01
C GLU A 108 -26.66 5.66 -3.45
N LYS A 109 -25.55 5.55 -4.20
CA LYS A 109 -25.04 4.25 -4.67
C LYS A 109 -24.51 3.40 -3.52
N LEU A 110 -23.96 4.01 -2.47
CA LEU A 110 -23.35 3.29 -1.36
C LEU A 110 -24.35 2.85 -0.28
N ARG A 111 -25.43 3.61 -0.04
CA ARG A 111 -26.43 3.32 1.01
C ARG A 111 -26.92 1.86 1.01
N PRO A 112 -27.30 1.26 -0.13
CA PRO A 112 -27.76 -0.14 -0.16
C PRO A 112 -26.70 -1.17 0.25
N LEU A 113 -25.41 -0.78 0.22
CA LEU A 113 -24.28 -1.66 0.48
C LEU A 113 -23.89 -1.71 1.96
N PHE A 114 -24.37 -0.77 2.79
CA PHE A 114 -24.11 -0.81 4.22
C PHE A 114 -24.79 -2.02 4.87
N ARG A 115 -24.10 -2.62 5.85
CA ARG A 115 -24.60 -3.69 6.71
C ARG A 115 -24.31 -3.28 8.14
N ASP A 116 -25.35 -3.24 8.97
CA ASP A 116 -25.28 -2.72 10.34
C ASP A 116 -24.63 -1.32 10.43
N GLY A 117 -24.97 -0.45 9.46
CA GLY A 117 -24.43 0.90 9.33
C GLY A 117 -22.93 0.96 9.00
N LYS A 118 -22.33 -0.13 8.53
CA LYS A 118 -20.90 -0.22 8.15
C LYS A 118 -20.71 -0.69 6.71
N LEU A 119 -19.69 -0.17 6.05
CA LEU A 119 -19.24 -0.58 4.73
C LEU A 119 -17.72 -0.69 4.72
N THR A 120 -17.18 -1.82 4.29
CA THR A 120 -15.73 -2.02 4.17
C THR A 120 -15.26 -1.69 2.76
N ILE A 121 -14.19 -0.91 2.67
CA ILE A 121 -13.53 -0.56 1.41
C ILE A 121 -12.09 -1.04 1.50
N THR A 122 -11.61 -1.69 0.45
CA THR A 122 -10.22 -2.08 0.28
C THR A 122 -9.50 -1.06 -0.58
N CYS A 123 -8.32 -0.64 -0.13
CA CYS A 123 -7.36 0.11 -0.92
C CYS A 123 -6.11 -0.75 -1.09
N SER A 124 -5.73 -0.99 -2.34
CA SER A 124 -4.53 -1.75 -2.69
C SER A 124 -3.57 -0.89 -3.49
N ILE A 125 -2.28 -1.13 -3.34
CA ILE A 125 -1.24 -0.50 -4.13
C ILE A 125 -0.33 -1.53 -4.78
N GLU A 126 0.23 -1.15 -5.92
CA GLU A 126 1.30 -1.86 -6.62
C GLU A 126 2.33 -0.83 -7.09
N THR A 127 3.58 -1.00 -6.70
CA THR A 127 4.66 -0.09 -7.07
C THR A 127 5.97 -0.83 -7.26
N ASP A 128 6.81 -0.34 -8.15
CA ASP A 128 8.15 -0.88 -8.34
C ASP A 128 9.10 -0.22 -7.35
N ILE A 129 9.83 -1.03 -6.60
CA ILE A 129 10.79 -0.60 -5.59
C ILE A 129 12.20 -1.03 -5.99
N GLU A 130 13.15 -0.12 -5.79
CA GLU A 130 14.57 -0.47 -5.82
C GLU A 130 14.92 -1.01 -4.43
N VAL A 131 15.21 -2.31 -4.37
CA VAL A 131 15.71 -2.91 -3.13
C VAL A 131 17.24 -2.77 -3.11
N PRO A 132 17.84 -2.32 -2.00
CA PRO A 132 19.28 -2.44 -1.85
C PRO A 132 19.62 -3.93 -1.95
N PHE A 133 20.66 -4.27 -2.71
CA PHE A 133 21.14 -5.64 -2.85
C PHE A 133 21.62 -6.15 -1.50
N VAL A 134 20.70 -6.68 -0.69
CA VAL A 134 21.04 -7.49 0.46
C VAL A 134 21.37 -8.85 -0.13
N LEU A 135 22.62 -9.28 0.02
CA LEU A 135 23.00 -10.67 -0.23
C LEU A 135 21.96 -11.54 0.46
N SER A 136 21.05 -12.10 -0.33
CA SER A 136 20.14 -13.12 0.14
C SER A 136 21.04 -14.28 0.52
N VAL A 137 21.41 -14.37 1.81
CA VAL A 137 21.85 -15.64 2.36
C VAL A 137 20.65 -16.55 2.11
N PRO A 138 20.74 -17.53 1.19
CA PRO A 138 19.62 -18.42 0.97
C PRO A 138 19.29 -19.06 2.32
N ARG A 139 18.00 -19.21 2.61
CA ARG A 139 17.53 -19.99 3.76
C ARG A 139 18.02 -21.44 3.61
N VAL A 140 19.26 -21.70 3.97
CA VAL A 140 19.89 -23.03 4.11
C VAL A 140 20.31 -23.22 5.57
N PHE A 141 19.57 -22.62 6.50
CA PHE A 141 19.73 -22.84 7.95
C PHE A 141 18.48 -23.49 8.54
N GLN A 142 17.93 -24.46 7.84
CA GLN A 142 17.02 -25.44 8.41
C GLN A 142 17.42 -26.82 7.87
N LEU A 143 18.59 -27.33 8.26
CA LEU A 143 18.94 -28.76 8.17
C LEU A 143 20.34 -29.13 8.70
N PHE A 144 20.89 -28.49 9.73
CA PHE A 144 22.10 -29.03 10.37
C PHE A 144 22.10 -28.74 11.88
N ASP A 145 21.95 -29.81 12.68
CA ASP A 145 22.09 -29.80 14.14
C ASP A 145 23.55 -29.55 14.62
N HIS A 146 24.45 -29.22 13.71
CA HIS A 146 25.83 -28.81 14.00
C HIS A 146 26.14 -27.53 13.20
N VAL A 147 26.18 -26.40 13.90
CA VAL A 147 26.63 -25.12 13.35
C VAL A 147 28.15 -25.19 13.19
N PRO A 148 28.71 -25.13 11.97
CA PRO A 148 30.15 -24.96 11.80
C PRO A 148 30.51 -23.54 12.26
N THR A 149 31.50 -23.44 13.14
CA THR A 149 31.92 -22.19 13.78
C THR A 149 32.57 -21.21 12.80
N ASP A 150 32.92 -21.66 11.60
CA ASP A 150 33.57 -20.86 10.56
C ASP A 150 32.75 -20.96 9.25
N VAL A 151 32.13 -19.86 8.84
CA VAL A 151 31.38 -19.74 7.58
C VAL A 151 32.17 -18.89 6.61
N GLU A 152 32.50 -19.44 5.44
CA GLU A 152 33.15 -18.70 4.36
C GLU A 152 32.09 -18.11 3.41
N ILE A 153 32.03 -16.79 3.35
CA ILE A 153 31.14 -16.06 2.45
C ILE A 153 31.97 -15.52 1.29
N VAL A 154 31.60 -15.89 0.06
CA VAL A 154 32.23 -15.38 -1.17
C VAL A 154 31.39 -14.25 -1.75
N VAL A 155 31.99 -13.07 -1.88
CA VAL A 155 31.37 -11.88 -2.49
C VAL A 155 32.24 -11.41 -3.64
N GLY A 156 31.78 -11.66 -4.87
CA GLY A 156 32.57 -11.39 -6.08
C GLY A 156 33.85 -12.24 -6.10
N SER A 157 35.02 -11.59 -6.22
CA SER A 157 36.34 -12.25 -6.17
C SER A 157 36.97 -12.30 -4.77
N LYS A 158 36.26 -11.83 -3.73
CA LYS A 158 36.76 -11.83 -2.34
C LYS A 158 36.06 -12.89 -1.51
N LYS A 159 36.85 -13.55 -0.66
CA LYS A 159 36.37 -14.49 0.34
C LYS A 159 36.52 -13.88 1.72
N ILE A 160 35.47 -13.98 2.54
CA ILE A 160 35.43 -13.45 3.90
C ILE A 160 35.07 -14.62 4.82
N GLN A 161 35.92 -14.88 5.82
CA GLN A 161 35.59 -15.81 6.88
C GLN A 161 34.87 -15.07 8.00
N VAL A 162 33.71 -15.61 8.39
CA VAL A 162 32.94 -15.15 9.54
C VAL A 162 32.94 -16.27 10.56
N ARG A 163 33.47 -15.96 11.75
CA ARG A 163 33.43 -16.84 12.91
C ARG A 163 32.23 -16.44 13.77
N LEU A 164 31.32 -17.37 14.00
CA LEU A 164 30.09 -17.14 14.80
C LEU A 164 30.35 -17.36 16.29
#